data_AF-A0A9X3DV00-F1
#
_entry.id   AF-A0A9X3DV00-F1
#
_cell.length_a   1.000
_cell.length_b   1.000
_cell.length_c   1.000
_cell.angle_alpha   90.00
_cell.angle_beta   90.00
_cell.angle_gamma   90.00
#
_symmetry.space_group_name_H-M   'P 1'
#
loop_
_entity.id
_entity.type
_entity.pdbx_description
1 polymer ?
#
loop_
_entity_poly.entity_id
_entity_poly.type
_entity_poly.pdbx_seq_one_letter_code
_entity_poly.pdbx_strand_id
1 'polypeptide(L)'
;MLKMIPVLFALIGPQFTNAKDIQIGSLIDIKALNCDQLFQKPESKITALLRDFNAKGPKQIKLNKSKQIMTIGGNTYSGIQGHQHYKTAHLEQDDLAVDHQVFGVRLIKIALQKHQSGKSQSKGFYFVFEGTPTTITYHLRKVVGDDWNIENTLDETPQGNSKLSCGYTR
;
A
#
# COMPACT_ATOMS: atom_id res chain seq x y z
N MET A 1 1.59 -51.01 46.37
CA MET A 1 1.01 -50.74 45.03
C MET A 1 0.40 -49.35 45.04
N LEU A 2 1.02 -48.43 44.31
CA LEU A 2 0.72 -47.00 44.27
C LEU A 2 -0.53 -46.78 43.39
N LYS A 3 -1.58 -46.15 43.92
CA LYS A 3 -2.73 -45.65 43.14
C LYS A 3 -2.67 -44.12 43.12
N MET A 4 -2.22 -43.55 41.99
CA MET A 4 -2.31 -42.11 41.71
C MET A 4 -3.12 -41.92 40.42
N ILE A 5 -4.24 -41.19 40.52
CA ILE A 5 -5.02 -40.61 39.40
C ILE A 5 -5.78 -39.40 40.02
N PRO A 6 -6.13 -38.32 39.30
CA PRO A 6 -5.35 -37.43 38.39
C PRO A 6 -5.56 -35.94 38.74
N VAL A 7 -4.76 -35.00 38.21
CA VAL A 7 -5.32 -33.69 37.80
C VAL A 7 -4.58 -33.19 36.56
N LEU A 8 -5.32 -33.16 35.47
CA LEU A 8 -4.96 -32.57 34.18
C LEU A 8 -5.31 -31.07 34.25
N PHE A 9 -4.33 -30.18 34.32
CA PHE A 9 -4.53 -28.76 34.00
C PHE A 9 -3.95 -28.49 32.61
N ALA A 10 -4.80 -28.67 31.61
CA ALA A 10 -4.61 -28.09 30.29
C ALA A 10 -4.79 -26.57 30.41
N LEU A 11 -3.69 -25.82 30.38
CA LEU A 11 -3.74 -24.37 30.16
C LEU A 11 -3.86 -24.12 28.66
N ILE A 12 -5.12 -23.98 28.24
CA ILE A 12 -5.57 -23.47 26.96
C ILE A 12 -4.98 -22.06 26.76
N GLY A 13 -4.37 -21.85 25.60
CA GLY A 13 -3.40 -20.78 25.32
C GLY A 13 -3.98 -19.38 25.07
N PRO A 14 -3.16 -18.45 24.55
CA PRO A 14 -3.69 -17.27 23.91
C PRO A 14 -3.96 -17.58 22.44
N GLN A 15 -5.25 -17.58 22.08
CA GLN A 15 -5.69 -17.34 20.70
C GLN A 15 -5.24 -15.93 20.31
N PHE A 16 -4.10 -15.82 19.64
CA PHE A 16 -3.80 -14.62 18.88
C PHE A 16 -4.46 -14.76 17.50
N THR A 17 -5.66 -14.19 17.45
CA THR A 17 -6.34 -13.62 16.28
C THR A 17 -5.93 -14.23 14.95
N ASN A 18 -6.78 -15.11 14.41
CA ASN A 18 -6.83 -15.33 12.97
C ASN A 18 -6.77 -13.94 12.31
N ALA A 19 -5.77 -13.70 11.47
CA ALA A 19 -5.85 -12.62 10.51
C ALA A 19 -7.23 -12.78 9.86
N LYS A 20 -8.11 -11.79 10.05
CA LYS A 20 -9.44 -11.75 9.41
C LYS A 20 -9.21 -12.21 7.98
N ASP A 21 -9.94 -13.22 7.50
CA ASP A 21 -9.84 -13.68 6.11
C ASP A 21 -9.87 -12.45 5.21
N ILE A 22 -8.68 -12.07 4.75
CA ILE A 22 -8.53 -10.89 3.95
C ILE A 22 -8.93 -11.39 2.57
N GLN A 23 -10.15 -11.04 2.13
CA GLN A 23 -10.53 -11.26 0.75
C GLN A 23 -9.49 -10.54 -0.12
N ILE A 24 -8.58 -11.30 -0.71
CA ILE A 24 -7.42 -10.82 -1.46
C ILE A 24 -7.86 -9.92 -2.62
N GLY A 25 -9.10 -10.08 -3.11
CA GLY A 25 -9.74 -9.20 -4.10
C GLY A 25 -10.15 -7.80 -3.59
N SER A 26 -9.91 -7.46 -2.32
CA SER A 26 -10.25 -6.16 -1.72
C SER A 26 -9.05 -5.29 -1.33
N LEU A 27 -7.84 -5.75 -1.65
CA LEU A 27 -6.61 -5.14 -1.14
C LEU A 27 -6.00 -4.13 -2.10
N ILE A 28 -6.26 -4.33 -3.39
CA ILE A 28 -6.20 -3.30 -4.40
C ILE A 28 -7.63 -2.98 -4.79
N ASP A 29 -8.10 -1.80 -4.39
CA ASP A 29 -9.39 -1.30 -4.86
C ASP A 29 -9.27 -0.95 -6.34
N ILE A 30 -10.15 -1.51 -7.17
CA ILE A 30 -10.32 -1.17 -8.58
C ILE A 30 -10.33 0.35 -8.79
N LYS A 31 -10.97 1.08 -7.88
CA LYS A 31 -11.07 2.55 -7.87
C LYS A 31 -9.73 3.23 -7.60
N ALA A 32 -8.81 2.56 -6.92
CA ALA A 32 -7.45 3.04 -6.67
C ALA A 32 -6.48 2.79 -7.83
N LEU A 33 -6.89 2.07 -8.88
CA LEU A 33 -6.00 1.73 -10.00
C LEU A 33 -6.47 2.22 -11.37
N ASN A 34 -7.29 3.25 -11.41
CA ASN A 34 -7.54 4.02 -12.62
C ASN A 34 -7.13 5.49 -12.33
N CYS A 35 -5.97 5.92 -12.84
CA CYS A 35 -5.26 7.11 -12.33
C CYS A 35 -6.07 8.43 -12.44
N ASP A 36 -7.10 8.50 -13.30
CA ASP A 36 -8.05 9.63 -13.35
C ASP A 36 -9.22 9.50 -12.34
N GLN A 37 -9.73 8.28 -12.13
CA GLN A 37 -10.86 8.02 -11.22
C GLN A 37 -10.47 8.07 -9.73
N LEU A 38 -9.18 7.89 -9.43
CA LEU A 38 -8.58 7.97 -8.09
C LEU A 38 -8.93 9.28 -7.35
N PHE A 39 -8.97 10.40 -8.07
CA PHE A 39 -9.31 11.71 -7.49
C PHE A 39 -10.79 11.89 -7.19
N GLN A 40 -11.65 11.01 -7.71
CA GLN A 40 -13.10 11.15 -7.64
C GLN A 40 -13.77 10.26 -6.58
N LYS A 41 -13.03 9.30 -5.99
CA LYS A 41 -13.63 8.24 -5.14
C LYS A 41 -12.95 8.09 -3.75
N PRO A 42 -13.53 8.68 -2.69
CA PRO A 42 -12.91 8.73 -1.34
C PRO A 42 -12.92 7.43 -0.53
N GLU A 43 -13.61 6.38 -1.00
CA GLU A 43 -13.86 5.13 -0.27
C GLU A 43 -12.71 4.11 -0.30
N SER A 44 -11.76 4.25 -1.23
CA SER A 44 -10.62 3.33 -1.31
C SER A 44 -9.63 3.56 -0.16
N LYS A 45 -9.07 2.47 0.39
CA LYS A 45 -7.98 2.53 1.37
C LYS A 45 -6.74 3.25 0.84
N ILE A 46 -6.37 2.99 -0.42
CA ILE A 46 -5.24 3.66 -1.06
C ILE A 46 -5.60 5.14 -1.29
N THR A 47 -6.80 5.46 -1.78
CA THR A 47 -7.21 6.87 -1.92
C THR A 47 -7.22 7.61 -0.59
N ALA A 48 -7.73 7.01 0.48
CA ALA A 48 -7.73 7.60 1.82
C ALA A 48 -6.30 7.84 2.32
N LEU A 49 -5.40 6.85 2.14
CA LEU A 49 -3.98 6.97 2.46
C LEU A 49 -3.35 8.14 1.69
N LEU A 50 -3.51 8.17 0.36
CA LEU A 50 -2.96 9.21 -0.51
C LEU A 50 -3.52 10.60 -0.16
N ARG A 51 -4.83 10.70 0.14
CA ARG A 51 -5.50 11.94 0.56
C ARG A 51 -4.95 12.46 1.88
N ASP A 52 -4.85 11.60 2.88
CA ASP A 52 -4.33 11.98 4.20
C ASP A 52 -2.85 12.36 4.12
N PHE A 53 -2.07 11.64 3.32
CA PHE A 53 -0.68 11.98 3.03
C PHE A 53 -0.57 13.36 2.36
N ASN A 54 -1.43 13.63 1.38
CA ASN A 54 -1.46 14.91 0.69
C ASN A 54 -1.87 16.07 1.63
N ALA A 55 -2.84 15.85 2.50
CA ALA A 55 -3.38 16.88 3.40
C ALA A 55 -2.47 17.14 4.62
N LYS A 56 -1.91 16.08 5.22
CA LYS A 56 -1.22 16.15 6.52
C LYS A 56 0.29 15.92 6.41
N GLY A 57 0.76 15.41 5.28
CA GLY A 57 2.17 15.32 4.91
C GLY A 57 3.05 14.56 5.90
N PRO A 58 4.39 14.63 5.71
CA PRO A 58 5.36 13.96 6.58
C PRO A 58 5.35 14.48 8.03
N LYS A 59 4.75 15.65 8.29
CA LYS A 59 4.76 16.29 9.62
C LYS A 59 3.95 15.54 10.69
N GLN A 60 3.02 14.66 10.29
CA GLN A 60 2.14 13.95 11.22
C GLN A 60 2.11 12.43 10.98
N ILE A 61 3.23 11.89 10.50
CA ILE A 61 3.39 10.45 10.26
C ILE A 61 4.01 9.80 11.48
N LYS A 62 3.40 8.70 11.94
CA LYS A 62 3.98 7.80 12.94
C LYS A 62 3.95 6.39 12.39
N LEU A 63 5.11 5.75 12.29
CA LEU A 63 5.22 4.36 11.84
C LEU A 63 5.60 3.45 13.02
N ASN A 64 4.76 2.46 13.29
CA ASN A 64 5.08 1.33 14.14
C ASN A 64 5.46 0.14 13.25
N LYS A 65 6.76 -0.06 13.04
CA LYS A 65 7.30 -1.10 12.15
C LYS A 65 6.96 -2.52 12.62
N SER A 66 7.03 -2.79 13.92
CA SER A 66 6.77 -4.14 14.45
C SER A 66 5.32 -4.57 14.29
N LYS A 67 4.38 -3.60 14.30
CA LYS A 67 2.96 -3.84 14.03
C LYS A 67 2.57 -3.62 12.57
N GLN A 68 3.50 -3.15 11.73
CA GLN A 68 3.25 -2.71 10.35
C GLN A 68 2.09 -1.70 10.24
N ILE A 69 2.05 -0.72 11.15
CA ILE A 69 0.98 0.26 11.23
C ILE A 69 1.54 1.66 11.05
N MET A 70 0.95 2.43 10.13
CA MET A 70 1.20 3.85 9.97
C MET A 70 -0.02 4.67 10.42
N THR A 71 0.23 5.72 11.20
CA THR A 71 -0.79 6.73 11.52
C THR A 71 -0.47 8.04 10.81
N ILE A 72 -1.45 8.63 10.12
CA ILE A 72 -1.36 9.93 9.45
C ILE A 72 -2.44 10.85 10.01
N GLY A 73 -2.02 11.79 10.86
CA GLY A 73 -2.90 12.76 11.52
C GLY A 73 -4.18 12.18 12.13
N GLY A 74 -4.04 11.05 12.82
CA GLY A 74 -5.12 10.37 13.55
C GLY A 74 -5.69 9.15 12.84
N ASN A 75 -5.55 9.03 11.52
CA ASN A 75 -6.03 7.87 10.77
C ASN A 75 -4.97 6.78 10.71
N THR A 76 -5.37 5.51 10.82
CA THR A 76 -4.46 4.37 10.95
C THR A 76 -4.57 3.43 9.75
N TYR A 77 -3.41 3.03 9.23
CA TYR A 77 -3.23 2.20 8.04
C TYR A 77 -2.36 0.98 8.39
N SER A 78 -2.87 -0.23 8.16
CA SER A 78 -2.12 -1.49 8.34
C SER A 78 -1.31 -1.85 7.10
N GLY A 79 -0.34 -2.75 7.25
CA GLY A 79 0.48 -3.26 6.15
C GLY A 79 1.54 -2.28 5.67
N ILE A 80 1.87 -1.24 6.44
CA ILE A 80 2.98 -0.33 6.11
C ILE A 80 4.20 -0.80 6.90
N GLN A 81 5.19 -1.32 6.20
CA GLN A 81 6.38 -1.97 6.78
C GLN A 81 7.55 -1.00 6.93
N GLY A 82 7.62 -0.02 6.04
CA GLY A 82 8.70 0.96 6.00
C GLY A 82 8.21 2.31 5.49
N HIS A 83 8.89 3.37 5.92
CA HIS A 83 8.68 4.72 5.42
C HIS A 83 10.04 5.39 5.29
N GLN A 84 10.28 6.01 4.15
CA GLN A 84 11.46 6.81 3.89
C GLN A 84 11.06 8.12 3.23
N HIS A 85 11.49 9.22 3.81
CA HIS A 85 11.29 10.56 3.28
C HIS A 85 12.58 11.06 2.60
N TYR A 86 12.43 11.67 1.43
CA TYR A 86 13.49 12.26 0.64
C TYR A 86 13.12 13.69 0.27
N LYS A 87 14.09 14.61 0.38
CA LYS A 87 13.89 16.00 -0.02
C LYS A 87 15.14 16.55 -0.69
N THR A 88 14.96 17.10 -1.87
CA THR A 88 15.95 17.86 -2.65
C THR A 88 15.38 19.23 -3.01
N ALA A 89 16.13 20.03 -3.76
CA ALA A 89 15.67 21.33 -4.25
C ALA A 89 14.47 21.23 -5.24
N HIS A 90 14.31 20.08 -5.90
CA HIS A 90 13.32 19.90 -6.97
C HIS A 90 12.32 18.78 -6.71
N LEU A 91 12.55 17.97 -5.67
CA LEU A 91 11.73 16.79 -5.35
C LEU A 91 11.54 16.66 -3.85
N GLU A 92 10.30 16.44 -3.43
CA GLU A 92 9.95 15.87 -2.14
C GLU A 92 9.27 14.53 -2.41
N GLN A 93 9.76 13.44 -1.82
CA GLN A 93 9.20 12.11 -2.03
C GLN A 93 9.09 11.34 -0.72
N ASP A 94 7.98 10.64 -0.57
CA ASP A 94 7.77 9.70 0.52
C ASP A 94 7.52 8.31 -0.05
N ASP A 95 8.39 7.38 0.32
CA ASP A 95 8.31 5.99 -0.06
C ASP A 95 7.76 5.16 1.10
N LEU A 96 6.72 4.41 0.82
CA LEU A 96 6.11 3.45 1.72
C LEU A 96 6.43 2.05 1.20
N ALA A 97 7.14 1.26 1.99
CA ALA A 97 7.23 -0.18 1.77
C ALA A 97 5.98 -0.82 2.37
N VAL A 98 5.27 -1.62 1.59
CA VAL A 98 3.96 -2.17 1.97
C VAL A 98 3.93 -3.68 1.90
N ASP A 99 3.10 -4.27 2.76
CA ASP A 99 2.85 -5.70 2.79
C ASP A 99 1.88 -6.09 1.68
N HIS A 100 2.35 -6.88 0.72
CA HIS A 100 1.50 -7.38 -0.37
C HIS A 100 0.36 -8.27 0.13
N GLN A 101 0.43 -8.85 1.33
CA GLN A 101 -0.67 -9.64 1.91
C GLN A 101 -1.81 -8.73 2.38
N VAL A 102 -1.52 -7.45 2.60
CA VAL A 102 -2.49 -6.43 3.01
C VAL A 102 -2.92 -5.54 1.85
N PHE A 103 -2.05 -5.33 0.87
CA PHE A 103 -2.36 -4.50 -0.30
C PHE A 103 -2.61 -5.30 -1.58
N GLY A 104 -2.38 -6.61 -1.62
CA GLY A 104 -2.71 -7.45 -2.77
C GLY A 104 -1.86 -7.18 -4.01
N VAL A 105 -2.14 -7.96 -5.07
CA VAL A 105 -1.49 -7.89 -6.41
C VAL A 105 0.03 -7.72 -6.36
N ARG A 106 0.66 -8.32 -5.35
CA ARG A 106 2.11 -8.24 -5.15
C ARG A 106 2.62 -6.79 -5.02
N LEU A 107 1.78 -5.85 -4.57
CA LEU A 107 2.19 -4.47 -4.32
C LEU A 107 3.20 -4.43 -3.17
N ILE A 108 4.37 -3.86 -3.42
CA ILE A 108 5.48 -3.81 -2.45
C ILE A 108 5.88 -2.39 -2.08
N LYS A 109 5.49 -1.39 -2.90
CA LYS A 109 5.78 0.00 -2.59
C LYS A 109 4.75 0.97 -3.16
N ILE A 110 4.47 2.02 -2.38
CA ILE A 110 3.73 3.21 -2.79
C ILE A 110 4.68 4.39 -2.62
N ALA A 111 4.88 5.18 -3.66
CA ALA A 111 5.69 6.38 -3.61
C ALA A 111 4.85 7.62 -3.91
N LEU A 112 4.95 8.63 -3.07
CA LEU A 112 4.29 9.93 -3.25
C LEU A 112 5.35 10.96 -3.59
N GLN A 113 5.20 11.65 -4.72
CA GLN A 113 6.14 12.63 -5.21
C GLN A 113 5.51 14.03 -5.29
N LYS A 114 6.28 15.04 -4.94
CA LYS A 114 6.01 16.45 -5.23
C LYS A 114 7.21 17.02 -5.96
N HIS A 115 7.01 17.46 -7.19
CA HIS A 115 8.04 18.11 -7.99
C HIS A 115 7.89 19.62 -7.90
N GLN A 116 8.99 20.32 -7.69
CA GLN A 116 9.06 21.78 -7.67
C GLN A 116 9.82 22.28 -8.90
N SER A 117 9.14 23.04 -9.77
CA SER A 117 9.72 23.67 -10.95
C SER A 117 9.38 25.16 -10.97
N GLY A 118 10.35 25.97 -10.54
CA GLY A 118 10.18 27.42 -10.36
C GLY A 118 9.10 27.74 -9.34
N LYS A 119 8.06 28.47 -9.76
CA LYS A 119 6.86 28.76 -8.93
C LYS A 119 5.79 27.66 -9.01
N SER A 120 6.02 26.63 -9.80
CA SER A 120 5.05 25.56 -10.06
C SER A 120 5.33 24.36 -9.17
N GLN A 121 4.28 23.78 -8.60
CA GLN A 121 4.35 22.48 -7.95
C GLN A 121 3.46 21.49 -8.70
N SER A 122 4.01 20.31 -9.03
CA SER A 122 3.21 19.17 -9.46
C SER A 122 3.31 18.06 -8.42
N LYS A 123 2.29 17.21 -8.37
CA LYS A 123 2.26 16.04 -7.51
C LYS A 123 2.14 14.80 -8.39
N GLY A 124 2.61 13.68 -7.90
CA GLY A 124 2.52 12.39 -8.57
C GLY A 124 2.59 11.28 -7.53
N PHE A 125 2.22 10.08 -7.93
CA PHE A 125 2.49 8.89 -7.15
C PHE A 125 2.74 7.73 -8.09
N TYR A 126 3.46 6.72 -7.60
CA TYR A 126 3.62 5.50 -8.36
C TYR A 126 3.57 4.29 -7.42
N PHE A 127 3.12 3.19 -7.98
CA PHE A 127 3.08 1.89 -7.35
C PHE A 127 4.21 1.03 -7.89
N VAL A 128 4.84 0.23 -7.03
CA VAL A 128 5.77 -0.82 -7.45
C VAL A 128 5.25 -2.16 -7.00
N PHE A 129 5.17 -3.08 -7.95
CA PHE A 129 4.68 -4.44 -7.77
C PHE A 129 5.82 -5.43 -8.01
N GLU A 130 5.86 -6.50 -7.23
CA GLU A 130 6.85 -7.56 -7.36
C GLU A 130 6.56 -8.44 -8.59
N GLY A 131 7.46 -8.38 -9.57
CA GLY A 131 7.41 -9.17 -10.80
C GLY A 131 7.34 -8.33 -12.08
N THR A 132 7.43 -9.01 -13.23
CA THR A 132 7.50 -8.37 -14.56
C THR A 132 6.18 -7.72 -14.98
N PRO A 133 6.22 -6.70 -15.87
CA PRO A 133 5.02 -6.01 -16.35
C PRO A 133 3.94 -6.97 -16.86
N THR A 134 4.31 -7.98 -17.64
CA THR A 134 3.37 -8.99 -18.15
C THR A 134 2.67 -9.75 -17.02
N THR A 135 3.43 -10.18 -16.00
CA THR A 135 2.89 -10.92 -14.85
C THR A 135 1.97 -10.05 -14.02
N ILE A 136 2.38 -8.81 -13.76
CA ILE A 136 1.60 -7.87 -12.96
C ILE A 136 0.33 -7.43 -13.70
N THR A 137 0.39 -7.15 -15.00
CA THR A 137 -0.80 -6.88 -15.81
C THR A 137 -1.80 -8.04 -15.71
N TYR A 138 -1.35 -9.29 -15.79
CA TYR A 138 -2.22 -10.45 -15.63
C TYR A 138 -2.91 -10.48 -14.25
N HIS A 139 -2.17 -10.23 -13.16
CA HIS A 139 -2.74 -10.20 -11.81
C HIS A 139 -3.68 -9.00 -11.59
N LEU A 140 -3.34 -7.83 -12.15
CA LEU A 140 -4.16 -6.64 -12.07
C LEU A 140 -5.48 -6.85 -12.79
N ARG A 141 -5.47 -7.40 -14.01
CA ARG A 141 -6.71 -7.77 -14.73
C ARG A 141 -7.58 -8.76 -13.97
N LYS A 142 -7.00 -9.70 -13.23
CA LYS A 142 -7.78 -10.63 -12.40
C LYS A 142 -8.52 -9.95 -11.24
N VAL A 143 -7.94 -8.88 -10.69
CA VAL A 143 -8.53 -8.16 -9.56
C VAL A 143 -9.46 -7.04 -10.04
N VAL A 144 -9.08 -6.37 -11.12
CA VAL A 144 -9.73 -5.18 -11.65
C VAL A 144 -10.75 -5.50 -12.74
N GLY A 145 -10.63 -6.65 -13.41
CA GLY A 145 -11.54 -7.04 -14.48
C GLY A 145 -11.53 -6.06 -15.64
N ASP A 146 -12.71 -5.78 -16.17
CA ASP A 146 -12.93 -4.90 -17.31
C ASP A 146 -12.62 -3.42 -17.02
N ASP A 147 -12.46 -3.05 -15.74
CA ASP A 147 -12.10 -1.68 -15.34
C ASP A 147 -10.58 -1.40 -15.53
N TRP A 148 -9.78 -2.40 -15.89
CA TRP A 148 -8.35 -2.24 -16.12
C TRP A 148 -8.07 -1.65 -17.51
N ASN A 149 -7.70 -0.37 -17.55
CA ASN A 149 -7.51 0.38 -18.80
C ASN A 149 -6.07 0.86 -19.04
N ILE A 150 -5.09 0.43 -18.22
CA ILE A 150 -3.72 0.98 -18.22
C ILE A 150 -2.63 -0.03 -18.61
N GLU A 151 -2.97 -1.00 -19.47
CA GLU A 151 -2.12 -2.15 -19.85
C GLU A 151 -0.70 -1.79 -20.34
N ASN A 152 -0.51 -0.60 -20.93
CA ASN A 152 0.75 -0.18 -21.54
C ASN A 152 1.60 0.78 -20.68
N THR A 153 1.26 0.99 -19.40
CA THR A 153 1.98 1.97 -18.55
C THR A 153 2.74 1.34 -17.38
N LEU A 154 2.87 0.02 -17.36
CA LEU A 154 3.74 -0.66 -16.41
C LEU A 154 5.16 -0.66 -16.97
N ASP A 155 6.03 0.15 -16.37
CA ASP A 155 7.45 0.17 -16.67
C ASP A 155 8.17 -0.92 -15.85
N GLU A 156 9.14 -1.61 -16.45
CA GLU A 156 10.02 -2.48 -15.68
C GLU A 156 11.07 -1.64 -14.92
N THR A 157 11.23 -1.91 -13.62
CA THR A 157 12.30 -1.29 -12.82
C THR A 157 13.63 -2.02 -13.03
N PRO A 158 14.79 -1.41 -12.72
CA PRO A 158 16.09 -2.08 -12.81
C PRO A 158 16.21 -3.38 -11.98
N GLN A 159 15.31 -3.60 -11.02
CA GLN A 159 15.26 -4.77 -10.16
C GLN A 159 14.30 -5.86 -10.67
N GLY A 160 13.74 -5.71 -11.87
CA GLY A 160 12.78 -6.66 -12.46
C GLY A 160 11.36 -6.57 -11.88
N ASN A 161 11.01 -5.44 -11.29
CA ASN A 161 9.67 -5.17 -10.76
C ASN A 161 8.84 -4.34 -11.75
N SER A 162 7.54 -4.22 -11.51
CA SER A 162 6.66 -3.39 -12.34
C SER A 162 6.34 -2.09 -11.64
N LYS A 163 6.41 -0.97 -12.36
CA LYS A 163 6.07 0.36 -11.86
C LYS A 163 4.89 0.92 -12.62
N LEU A 164 3.83 1.29 -11.89
CA LEU A 164 2.71 2.06 -12.42
C LEU A 164 2.83 3.51 -11.98
N SER A 165 3.01 4.44 -12.93
CA SER A 165 3.09 5.88 -12.63
C SER A 165 1.72 6.55 -12.80
N CYS A 166 1.24 7.24 -11.76
CA CYS A 166 0.05 8.08 -11.79
C CYS A 166 0.44 9.56 -11.57
N GLY A 167 0.19 10.41 -12.55
CA GLY A 167 0.35 11.86 -12.40
C GLY A 167 -0.83 12.50 -11.66
N TYR A 168 -0.61 13.66 -11.02
CA TYR A 168 -1.70 14.63 -10.87
C TYR A 168 -1.78 15.42 -12.18
N THR A 169 -2.88 15.29 -12.92
CA THR A 169 -3.31 16.36 -13.80
C THR A 169 -3.75 17.54 -12.94
N ARG A 170 -3.29 18.74 -13.33
CA ARG A 170 -3.48 20.00 -12.61
C ARG A 170 -4.95 20.33 -12.35
#